data_AF-A0A1Y1WKJ8-F1
#
_entry.id   AF-A0A1Y1WKJ8-F1
#
_cell.length_a   1.000
_cell.length_b   1.000
_cell.length_c   1.000
_cell.angle_alpha   90.00
_cell.angle_beta   90.00
_cell.angle_gamma   90.00
#
_symmetry.space_group_name_H-M   'P 1'
#
loop_
_entity.id
_entity.type
_entity.pdbx_description
1 polymer ?
#
loop_
_entity_poly.entity_id
_entity_poly.type
_entity_poly.pdbx_seq_one_letter_code
_entity_poly.pdbx_strand_id
1 'polypeptide(L)'
;MTGLIPGNRNADNIDKDFEQFEYLVYPSKTIHVPTVKAALFTSFGFSQSNGAGLIVHPDYLFAALSKDELDEYRAKVDERMKRSTRYWQGALLGNHPYLQTKDAAPFTPDQETAVFLDSSARAIFDSKTKTYHF
;
A
#
# COMPACT_ATOMS: atom_id res chain seq x y z
N MET A 1 -7.68 8.26 7.42
CA MET A 1 -7.89 6.83 7.77
C MET A 1 -9.22 6.70 8.51
N THR A 2 -9.86 5.53 8.49
CA THR A 2 -11.23 5.36 8.97
C THR A 2 -11.37 5.35 10.50
N GLY A 3 -10.29 5.13 11.26
CA GLY A 3 -10.35 5.06 12.73
C GLY A 3 -11.24 3.90 13.23
N LEU A 4 -11.47 2.88 12.39
CA LEU A 4 -12.33 1.74 12.70
C LEU A 4 -11.47 0.55 13.10
N ILE A 5 -11.74 -0.01 14.29
CA ILE A 5 -11.21 -1.29 14.76
C ILE A 5 -12.32 -2.33 14.57
N PRO A 6 -12.23 -3.23 13.57
CA PRO A 6 -13.26 -4.24 13.35
C PRO A 6 -13.30 -5.23 14.51
N GLY A 7 -14.51 -5.50 15.02
CA GLY A 7 -14.72 -6.53 16.04
C GLY A 7 -14.84 -7.93 15.42
N ASN A 8 -14.43 -8.94 16.17
CA ASN A 8 -14.67 -10.33 15.81
C ASN A 8 -16.13 -10.70 16.13
N ARG A 9 -17.00 -10.68 15.11
CA ARG A 9 -18.43 -10.96 15.27
C ARG A 9 -18.74 -12.38 15.74
N ASN A 10 -17.80 -13.31 15.59
CA ASN A 10 -17.96 -14.70 16.02
C ASN A 10 -17.49 -14.92 17.47
N ALA A 11 -16.97 -13.91 18.15
CA ALA A 11 -16.59 -14.00 19.56
C ALA A 11 -17.83 -13.81 20.44
N ASP A 12 -18.65 -14.85 20.53
CA ASP A 12 -19.83 -14.92 21.40
C ASP A 12 -19.44 -15.04 22.88
N ASN A 13 -18.41 -15.83 23.17
CA ASN A 13 -17.79 -15.95 24.48
C ASN A 13 -16.25 -15.97 24.35
N ILE A 14 -15.55 -15.24 25.23
CA ILE A 14 -14.09 -15.28 25.32
C ILE A 14 -13.70 -16.35 26.34
N ASP A 15 -12.68 -17.15 26.02
CA ASP A 15 -12.17 -18.19 26.92
C ASP A 15 -11.67 -17.57 28.24
N LYS A 16 -11.97 -18.22 29.36
CA LYS A 16 -11.57 -17.79 30.69
C LYS A 16 -10.05 -17.72 30.85
N ASP A 17 -9.31 -18.60 30.17
CA ASP A 17 -7.85 -18.59 30.21
C ASP A 17 -7.25 -17.30 29.63
N PHE A 18 -8.03 -16.52 28.86
CA PHE A 18 -7.57 -15.26 28.26
C PHE A 18 -7.70 -14.07 29.23
N GLU A 19 -8.39 -14.25 30.36
CA GLU A 19 -8.57 -13.22 31.41
C GLU A 19 -7.22 -12.78 32.01
N GLN A 20 -6.23 -13.67 32.06
CA GLN A 20 -4.89 -13.36 32.57
C GLN A 20 -4.11 -12.35 31.70
N PHE A 21 -4.53 -12.11 30.45
CA PHE A 21 -3.85 -11.22 29.53
C PHE A 21 -4.37 -9.78 29.66
N GLU A 22 -3.99 -9.10 30.74
CA GLU A 22 -4.50 -7.77 31.13
C GLU A 22 -4.31 -6.66 30.08
N TYR A 23 -3.35 -6.80 29.16
CA TYR A 23 -3.06 -5.82 28.11
C TYR A 23 -3.82 -6.07 26.80
N LEU A 24 -4.63 -7.14 26.73
CA LEU A 24 -5.39 -7.50 25.54
C LEU A 24 -6.88 -7.24 25.74
N VAL A 25 -7.53 -6.74 24.69
CA VAL A 25 -8.97 -6.53 24.63
C VAL A 25 -9.51 -7.29 23.42
N TYR A 26 -10.60 -8.03 23.62
CA TYR A 26 -11.21 -8.90 22.60
C TYR A 26 -12.58 -8.37 22.16
N PRO A 27 -12.65 -7.38 21.25
CA PRO A 27 -13.92 -6.76 20.86
C PRO A 27 -14.75 -7.66 19.95
N SER A 28 -16.03 -7.88 20.30
CA SER A 28 -17.00 -8.57 19.43
C SER A 28 -17.74 -7.64 18.47
N LYS A 29 -17.61 -6.31 18.67
CA LYS A 29 -18.24 -5.26 17.88
C LYS A 29 -17.19 -4.26 17.40
N THR A 30 -17.45 -3.64 16.24
CA THR A 30 -16.57 -2.60 15.70
C THR A 30 -16.52 -1.40 16.65
N ILE A 31 -15.30 -0.95 16.96
CA ILE A 31 -15.05 0.24 17.77
C ILE A 31 -14.58 1.35 16.84
N HIS A 32 -15.15 2.55 17.03
CA HIS A 32 -14.67 3.74 16.36
C HIS A 32 -13.82 4.56 17.33
N VAL A 33 -12.60 4.89 16.91
CA VAL A 33 -11.67 5.74 17.66
C VAL A 33 -11.26 6.92 16.79
N PRO A 34 -10.86 8.06 17.39
CA PRO A 34 -10.44 9.22 16.61
C PRO A 34 -9.29 8.92 15.65
N THR A 35 -8.29 8.14 16.09
CA THR A 35 -7.14 7.75 15.27
C THR A 35 -6.49 6.48 15.81
N VAL A 36 -6.11 5.58 14.92
CA VAL A 36 -5.23 4.45 15.23
C VAL A 36 -3.80 4.85 14.89
N LYS A 37 -2.93 5.00 15.88
CA LYS A 37 -1.56 5.50 15.70
C LYS A 37 -0.60 4.45 15.14
N ALA A 38 -0.82 3.19 15.52
CA ALA A 38 -0.04 2.07 15.05
C ALA A 38 -0.85 0.77 15.16
N ALA A 39 -0.44 -0.24 14.41
CA ALA A 39 -0.98 -1.60 14.47
C ALA A 39 0.17 -2.60 14.44
N LEU A 40 0.11 -3.60 15.31
CA LEU A 40 1.00 -4.76 15.31
C LEU A 40 0.28 -5.93 14.65
N PHE A 41 0.87 -6.54 13.64
CA PHE A 41 0.42 -7.83 13.13
C PHE A 41 1.45 -8.90 13.47
N THR A 42 0.95 -10.09 13.80
CA THR A 42 1.78 -11.26 14.14
C THR A 42 1.32 -12.45 13.31
N SER A 43 2.27 -13.32 12.96
CA SER A 43 2.03 -14.53 12.19
C SER A 43 2.87 -15.66 12.77
N PHE A 44 2.26 -16.84 12.91
CA PHE A 44 2.87 -18.03 13.47
C PHE A 44 2.70 -19.18 12.49
N GLY A 45 3.81 -19.68 11.95
CA GLY A 45 3.86 -20.75 10.97
C GLY A 45 4.47 -22.03 11.53
N PHE A 46 4.31 -23.13 10.78
CA PHE A 46 5.00 -24.39 11.08
C PHE A 46 6.52 -24.21 11.03
N SER A 47 7.25 -25.10 11.71
CA SER A 47 8.72 -25.09 11.76
C SER A 47 9.32 -23.81 12.38
N GLN A 48 8.66 -23.24 13.40
CA GLN A 48 9.11 -22.03 14.13
C GLN A 48 9.26 -20.79 13.24
N SER A 49 8.57 -20.75 12.10
CA SER A 49 8.54 -19.58 11.23
C SER A 49 7.53 -18.57 11.76
N ASN A 50 7.96 -17.76 12.73
CA ASN A 50 7.16 -16.71 13.35
C ASN A 50 7.64 -15.34 12.88
N GLY A 51 6.72 -14.39 12.77
CA GLY A 51 7.04 -13.02 12.37
C GLY A 51 6.06 -12.02 12.93
N ALA A 52 6.53 -10.79 13.12
CA ALA A 52 5.70 -9.67 13.52
C ALA A 52 6.10 -8.42 12.72
N GLY A 53 5.14 -7.54 12.48
CA GLY A 53 5.39 -6.25 11.84
C GLY A 53 4.57 -5.15 12.50
N LEU A 54 5.20 -3.99 12.65
CA LEU A 54 4.58 -2.78 13.17
C LEU A 54 4.28 -1.83 12.02
N ILE A 55 3.03 -1.41 11.90
CA ILE A 55 2.58 -0.39 10.95
C ILE A 55 2.31 0.88 11.74
N VAL A 56 2.92 1.99 11.35
CA VAL A 56 2.72 3.31 11.97
C VAL A 56 1.86 4.18 11.05
N HIS A 57 1.01 5.03 11.64
CA HIS A 57 0.14 5.93 10.88
C HIS A 57 0.98 6.87 9.99
N PRO A 58 0.63 7.06 8.70
CA PRO A 58 1.45 7.81 7.75
C PRO A 58 1.55 9.31 8.05
N ASP A 59 0.63 9.87 8.84
CA ASP A 59 0.72 11.27 9.27
C ASP A 59 2.03 11.57 10.01
N TYR A 60 2.62 10.58 10.69
CA TYR A 60 3.95 10.74 11.32
C TYR A 60 5.07 10.96 10.28
N LEU A 61 4.96 10.38 9.08
CA LEU A 61 5.88 10.65 7.97
C LEU A 61 5.68 12.06 7.43
N PHE A 62 4.43 12.47 7.20
CA PHE A 62 4.12 13.79 6.66
C PHE A 62 4.43 14.93 7.62
N ALA A 63 4.40 14.67 8.93
CA ALA A 63 4.82 15.63 9.95
C ALA A 63 6.32 15.97 9.89
N ALA A 64 7.14 15.16 9.22
CA ALA A 64 8.57 15.43 9.02
C ALA A 64 8.86 16.35 7.82
N LEU A 65 7.86 16.63 6.98
CA LEU A 65 8.00 17.47 5.79
C LEU A 65 7.71 18.94 6.10
N SER A 66 8.33 19.83 5.33
CA SER A 66 7.90 21.22 5.27
C SER A 66 6.51 21.34 4.63
N LYS A 67 5.86 22.49 4.84
CA LYS A 67 4.54 22.77 4.26
C LYS A 67 4.56 22.70 2.73
N ASP A 68 5.59 23.30 2.11
CA ASP A 68 5.70 23.37 0.65
C ASP A 68 5.90 21.97 0.05
N GLU A 69 6.75 21.13 0.64
CA GLU A 69 6.94 19.74 0.22
C GLU A 69 5.65 18.91 0.35
N LEU A 70 4.92 19.11 1.45
CA LEU A 70 3.66 18.41 1.69
C LEU A 70 2.59 18.81 0.67
N ASP A 71 2.49 20.10 0.37
CA ASP A 71 1.51 20.63 -0.58
C ASP A 71 1.85 20.19 -2.03
N GLU A 72 3.14 20.18 -2.40
CA GLU A 72 3.59 19.62 -3.69
C GLU A 72 3.27 18.12 -3.78
N TYR A 73 3.53 17.36 -2.73
CA TYR A 73 3.22 15.93 -2.68
C TYR A 73 1.71 15.67 -2.84
N ARG A 74 0.88 16.43 -2.12
CA ARG A 74 -0.60 16.33 -2.21
C ARG A 74 -1.09 16.57 -3.62
N ALA A 75 -0.61 17.62 -4.30
CA ALA A 75 -0.97 17.90 -5.68
C ALA A 75 -0.64 16.71 -6.62
N LYS A 76 0.54 16.11 -6.47
CA LYS A 76 0.95 14.91 -7.24
C LYS A 76 0.08 13.68 -6.92
N VAL A 77 -0.31 13.48 -5.66
CA VAL A 77 -1.19 12.37 -5.26
C VAL A 77 -2.59 12.55 -5.85
N ASP A 78 -3.16 13.75 -5.78
CA ASP A 78 -4.51 14.03 -6.28
C ASP A 78 -4.62 13.80 -7.79
N GLU A 79 -3.62 14.23 -8.55
CA GLU A 79 -3.58 13.97 -10.00
C GLU A 79 -3.48 12.46 -10.30
N ARG A 80 -2.62 11.74 -9.58
CA ARG A 80 -2.48 10.28 -9.72
C ARG A 80 -3.77 9.56 -9.37
N MET A 81 -4.46 9.97 -8.30
CA MET A 81 -5.74 9.37 -7.90
C MET A 81 -6.80 9.56 -8.99
N LYS A 82 -6.93 10.76 -9.56
CA LYS A 82 -7.86 11.02 -10.69
C LYS A 82 -7.57 10.15 -11.91
N ARG A 83 -6.29 9.92 -12.22
CA ARG A 83 -5.87 9.04 -13.33
C ARG A 83 -6.17 7.56 -13.01
N SER A 84 -5.81 7.10 -11.82
CA SER A 84 -6.01 5.73 -11.37
C SER A 84 -7.50 5.37 -11.30
N THR A 85 -8.33 6.24 -10.74
CA THR A 85 -9.79 6.03 -10.65
C THR A 85 -10.42 5.89 -12.04
N ARG A 86 -10.05 6.76 -12.99
CA ARG A 86 -10.55 6.66 -14.38
C ARG A 86 -10.12 5.34 -15.05
N TYR A 87 -8.86 4.94 -14.87
CA TYR A 87 -8.36 3.67 -15.39
C TYR A 87 -9.11 2.48 -14.79
N TRP A 88 -9.29 2.46 -13.47
CA TRP A 88 -10.01 1.40 -12.78
C TRP A 88 -11.49 1.32 -13.21
N GLN A 89 -12.17 2.46 -13.33
CA GLN A 89 -13.54 2.52 -13.85
C GLN A 89 -13.62 2.00 -15.28
N GLY A 90 -12.67 2.37 -16.15
CA GLY A 90 -12.59 1.85 -17.52
C GLY A 90 -12.45 0.33 -17.55
N ALA A 91 -11.62 -0.23 -16.66
CA ALA A 91 -11.47 -1.67 -16.54
C ALA A 91 -12.75 -2.37 -16.07
N LEU A 92 -13.42 -1.82 -15.06
CA LEU A 92 -14.68 -2.38 -14.56
C LEU A 92 -15.81 -2.35 -15.59
N LEU A 93 -15.88 -1.29 -16.39
CA LEU A 93 -16.89 -1.14 -17.43
C LEU A 93 -16.58 -1.97 -18.69
N GLY A 94 -15.42 -2.64 -18.74
CA GLY A 94 -15.00 -3.45 -19.89
C GLY A 94 -14.40 -2.65 -21.04
N ASN A 95 -14.06 -1.37 -20.85
CA ASN A 95 -13.45 -0.53 -21.90
C ASN A 95 -12.01 -0.97 -22.23
N HIS A 96 -11.32 -1.58 -21.28
CA HIS A 96 -10.00 -2.20 -21.44
C HIS A 96 -9.79 -3.26 -20.34
N PRO A 97 -8.83 -4.19 -20.46
CA PRO A 97 -8.54 -5.12 -19.36
C PRO A 97 -7.87 -4.39 -18.19
N TYR A 98 -8.06 -4.92 -16.97
CA TYR A 98 -7.39 -4.37 -15.78
C TYR A 98 -5.88 -4.64 -15.76
N LEU A 99 -5.49 -5.85 -16.20
CA LEU A 99 -4.09 -6.22 -16.38
C LEU A 99 -3.66 -5.93 -17.82
N GLN A 100 -2.55 -5.22 -17.98
CA GLN A 100 -1.90 -4.99 -19.27
C GLN A 100 -0.60 -5.78 -19.27
N THR A 101 -0.55 -6.86 -20.06
CA THR A 101 0.67 -7.64 -20.25
C THR A 101 1.67 -6.82 -21.07
N LYS A 102 2.93 -6.82 -20.66
CA LYS A 102 4.02 -6.20 -21.43
C LYS A 102 4.72 -7.27 -22.25
N ASP A 103 4.95 -6.99 -23.52
CA ASP A 103 5.59 -7.93 -24.44
C ASP A 103 7.13 -7.84 -24.42
N ALA A 104 7.68 -6.70 -23.98
CA ALA A 104 9.11 -6.45 -23.96
C ALA A 104 9.54 -5.58 -22.77
N ALA A 105 10.84 -5.64 -22.46
CA ALA A 105 11.51 -4.74 -21.54
C ALA A 105 11.51 -3.29 -22.08
N PRO A 106 11.67 -2.27 -21.21
CA PRO A 106 11.76 -0.87 -21.63
C PRO A 106 13.08 -0.48 -22.33
N PHE A 107 14.00 -1.43 -22.56
CA PHE A 107 15.27 -1.22 -23.26
C PHE A 107 15.46 -2.28 -24.34
N THR A 108 16.25 -1.96 -25.37
CA THR A 108 16.62 -2.91 -26.42
C THR A 108 17.77 -3.83 -25.97
N PRO A 109 18.01 -4.98 -26.65
CA PRO A 109 19.16 -5.83 -26.34
C PRO A 109 20.52 -5.11 -26.40
N ASP A 110 20.65 -4.13 -27.31
CA ASP A 110 21.87 -3.33 -27.44
C ASP A 110 22.08 -2.37 -26.25
N GLN A 111 20.98 -1.91 -25.64
CA GLN A 111 21.00 -1.02 -24.47
C GLN A 111 21.13 -1.80 -23.15
N GLU A 112 20.84 -3.10 -23.12
CA GLU A 112 20.73 -3.92 -21.91
C GLU A 112 21.96 -3.78 -21.00
N THR A 113 23.15 -3.99 -21.55
CA THR A 113 24.40 -3.92 -20.78
C THR A 113 24.64 -2.51 -20.23
N ALA A 114 24.37 -1.47 -21.04
CA ALA A 114 24.55 -0.09 -20.62
C ALA A 114 23.58 0.30 -19.50
N VAL A 115 22.31 -0.10 -19.60
CA VAL A 115 21.29 0.16 -18.58
C VAL A 115 21.58 -0.59 -17.28
N PHE A 116 22.02 -1.84 -17.35
CA PHE A 116 22.33 -2.62 -16.15
C PHE A 116 23.56 -2.13 -15.40
N LEU A 117 24.55 -1.56 -16.11
CA LEU A 117 25.77 -1.06 -15.50
C LEU A 117 25.67 0.38 -15.00
N ASP A 118 24.64 1.13 -15.39
CA ASP A 118 24.42 2.51 -14.94
C ASP A 118 23.32 2.61 -13.86
N SER A 119 23.75 2.80 -12.60
CA SER A 119 22.84 3.01 -11.46
C SER A 119 21.97 4.28 -11.57
N SER A 120 22.35 5.23 -12.44
CA SER A 120 21.64 6.48 -12.67
C SER A 120 20.67 6.43 -13.85
N ALA A 121 20.68 5.37 -14.66
CA ALA A 121 19.81 5.24 -15.82
C ALA A 121 18.32 5.32 -15.43
N ARG A 122 17.51 6.09 -16.17
CA ARG A 122 16.07 6.24 -15.95
C ARG A 122 15.32 6.17 -17.27
N ALA A 123 14.26 5.38 -17.31
CA ALA A 123 13.35 5.34 -18.45
C ALA A 123 12.51 6.62 -18.52
N ILE A 124 12.25 7.09 -19.73
CA ILE A 124 11.45 8.27 -20.03
C ILE A 124 10.15 7.83 -20.69
N PHE A 125 9.04 8.49 -20.34
CA PHE A 125 7.75 8.22 -20.95
C PHE A 125 7.70 8.76 -22.38
N ASP A 126 7.53 7.88 -23.36
CA ASP A 126 7.25 8.27 -24.74
C ASP A 126 5.73 8.47 -24.92
N SER A 127 5.36 9.70 -25.26
CA SER A 127 3.96 10.09 -25.47
C SER A 127 3.34 9.47 -26.73
N LYS A 128 4.15 9.06 -27.72
CA LYS A 128 3.68 8.45 -28.97
C LYS A 128 3.27 7.01 -28.74
N THR A 129 4.16 6.21 -28.15
CA THR A 129 3.89 4.79 -27.88
C THR A 129 3.11 4.58 -26.58
N LYS A 130 3.03 5.61 -25.71
CA LYS A 130 2.45 5.55 -24.36
C LYS A 130 3.15 4.52 -23.46
N THR A 131 4.44 4.31 -23.68
CA THR A 131 5.29 3.37 -22.93
C THR A 131 6.54 4.07 -22.43
N TYR A 132 7.21 3.49 -21.43
CA TYR A 132 8.50 3.98 -20.96
C TYR A 132 9.62 3.28 -21.72
N HIS A 133 10.60 4.06 -22.18
CA HIS A 133 11.79 3.57 -22.89
C HIS A 133 13.08 4.18 -22.30
N PHE A 134 14.20 3.48 -22.44
CA PHE A 134 15.54 3.98 -22.13
C PHE A 134 16.21 4.65 -23.33
#